data_AF-A0A7Y5CDA5-F1
#
_entry.id   AF-A0A7Y5CDA5-F1
#
_cell.length_a   1.000
_cell.length_b   1.000
_cell.length_c   1.000
_cell.angle_alpha   90.00
_cell.angle_beta   90.00
_cell.angle_gamma   90.00
#
_symmetry.space_group_name_H-M   'P 1'
#
loop_
_entity.id
_entity.type
_entity.pdbx_description
1 polymer ?
#
loop_
_entity_poly.entity_id
_entity_poly.type
_entity_poly.pdbx_seq_one_letter_code
_entity_poly.pdbx_strand_id
1 'polypeptide(L)'
;MEALRIHIERIVRPIRAGGRRKNKMREELLAHLERRCEDDMARGTTQQQAQDFAMTQLGDPEALRNDLQATVPFLERMLFVKLPFATLDSWFDRSHDESAIHFVLVRTICMTMFAVLLIALLFVIDHGPALVSGFAGEHEWHDLPTQCSSLLLMPCLIGLGAFIAHVLVEVTGLRRNLSKMHSAGLFLRVISLNAFIGVQLLIIVFGGLFVEYLTAPPRVAAVTLYALGSVARILIPAVVFSFVVGMPFTAWVMVKEHERYEKWGRLKIDE
;
A
#
# COMPACT_ATOMS: atom_id res chain seq x y z
N MET A 1 9.68 15.55 29.38
CA MET A 1 9.14 15.48 28.00
C MET A 1 8.76 14.07 27.58
N GLU A 2 9.61 13.07 27.79
CA GLU A 2 9.27 11.66 27.48
C GLU A 2 8.04 11.16 28.24
N ALA A 3 7.94 11.47 29.54
CA ALA A 3 6.78 11.11 30.37
C ALA A 3 5.45 11.66 29.83
N LEU A 4 5.43 12.91 29.34
CA LEU A 4 4.25 13.51 28.70
C LEU A 4 3.83 12.74 27.45
N ARG A 5 4.81 12.35 26.62
CA ARG A 5 4.52 11.58 25.41
C ARG A 5 3.96 10.19 25.72
N ILE A 6 4.50 9.50 26.73
CA ILE A 6 3.98 8.20 27.19
C ILE A 6 2.53 8.35 27.67
N HIS A 7 2.25 9.38 28.47
CA HIS A 7 0.90 9.64 28.97
C HIS A 7 -0.10 9.92 27.83
N ILE A 8 0.27 10.77 26.86
CA ILE A 8 -0.54 11.03 25.67
C ILE A 8 -0.75 9.77 24.83
N GLU A 9 0.30 8.98 24.62
CA GLU A 9 0.20 7.74 23.84
C GLU A 9 -0.79 6.78 24.47
N ARG A 10 -0.79 6.64 25.80
CA ARG A 10 -1.74 5.80 26.54
C ARG A 10 -3.20 6.23 26.30
N ILE A 11 -3.46 7.53 26.17
CA ILE A 11 -4.79 8.09 25.91
C ILE A 11 -5.21 7.88 24.45
N VAL A 12 -4.31 8.16 23.50
CA VAL A 12 -4.64 8.18 22.06
C VAL A 12 -4.58 6.80 21.40
N ARG A 13 -3.69 5.89 21.85
CA ARG A 13 -3.53 4.54 21.30
C ARG A 13 -4.86 3.77 21.19
N PRO A 14 -5.73 3.71 22.22
CA PRO A 14 -7.00 2.98 22.16
C PRO A 14 -8.09 3.62 21.26
N ILE A 15 -7.90 4.86 20.79
CA ILE A 15 -8.90 5.53 19.94
C ILE A 15 -9.04 4.79 18.60
N ARG A 16 -10.27 4.64 18.11
CA ARG A 16 -10.59 4.08 16.80
C ARG A 16 -10.57 5.19 15.76
N ALA A 17 -9.39 5.47 15.22
CA ALA A 17 -9.14 6.49 14.22
C ALA A 17 -7.90 6.11 13.40
N GLY A 18 -7.77 6.67 12.20
CA GLY A 18 -6.60 6.41 11.35
C GLY A 18 -5.32 6.98 11.94
N GLY A 19 -4.19 6.35 11.62
CA GLY A 19 -2.88 6.74 12.14
C GLY A 19 -2.57 8.23 11.97
N ARG A 20 -2.95 8.84 10.83
CA ARG A 20 -2.79 10.29 10.59
C ARG A 20 -3.58 11.14 11.60
N ARG A 21 -4.83 10.78 11.91
CA ARG A 21 -5.66 11.51 12.89
C ARG A 21 -5.13 11.31 14.30
N LYS A 22 -4.72 10.09 14.66
CA LYS A 22 -4.05 9.83 15.95
C LYS A 22 -2.78 10.65 16.11
N ASN A 23 -1.93 10.72 15.08
CA ASN A 23 -0.72 11.54 15.12
C ASN A 23 -1.05 13.02 15.32
N LYS A 24 -2.07 13.54 14.62
CA LYS A 24 -2.53 14.91 14.83
C LYS A 24 -3.02 15.13 16.28
N MET A 25 -3.81 14.21 16.82
CA MET A 25 -4.26 14.27 18.23
C MET A 25 -3.08 14.27 19.21
N ARG A 26 -2.08 13.41 18.99
CA ARG A 26 -0.85 13.36 19.81
C ARG A 26 -0.06 14.65 19.74
N GLU A 27 0.14 15.19 18.53
CA GLU A 27 0.86 16.44 18.29
C GLU A 27 0.16 17.63 18.95
N GLU A 28 -1.17 17.73 18.83
CA GLU A 28 -1.97 18.79 19.44
C GLU A 28 -1.97 18.71 20.97
N LEU A 29 -2.20 17.52 21.55
CA LEU A 29 -2.15 17.32 22.99
C LEU A 29 -0.75 17.60 23.55
N LEU A 30 0.30 17.17 22.85
CA LEU A 30 1.67 17.43 23.26
C LEU A 30 1.97 18.92 23.25
N ALA A 31 1.62 19.63 22.17
CA ALA A 31 1.83 21.08 22.08
C ALA A 31 1.09 21.83 23.21
N HIS A 32 -0.12 21.40 23.58
CA HIS A 32 -0.85 21.99 24.70
C HIS A 32 -0.17 21.72 26.05
N LEU A 33 0.33 20.51 26.30
CA LEU A 33 1.04 20.17 27.53
C LEU A 33 2.42 20.84 27.63
N GLU A 34 3.15 20.92 26.52
CA GLU A 34 4.46 21.58 26.45
C GLU A 34 4.31 23.07 26.77
N ARG A 35 3.33 23.75 26.16
CA ARG A 35 3.05 25.17 26.45
C ARG A 35 2.70 25.41 27.92
N ARG A 36 1.89 24.54 28.53
CA ARG A 36 1.57 24.65 29.97
C ARG A 36 2.79 24.44 30.85
N CYS A 37 3.62 23.43 30.54
CA CYS A 37 4.87 23.21 31.26
C CYS A 37 5.79 24.43 31.18
N GLU A 38 5.88 25.07 30.01
CA GLU A 38 6.67 26.31 29.83
C GLU A 38 6.11 27.45 30.69
N ASP A 39 4.79 27.65 30.70
CA ASP A 39 4.11 28.66 31.52
C ASP A 39 4.34 28.43 33.02
N ASP A 40 4.32 27.18 33.49
CA ASP A 40 4.55 26.84 34.90
C ASP A 40 6.03 26.93 35.28
N MET A 41 6.94 26.54 34.39
CA MET A 41 8.38 26.72 34.58
C MET A 41 8.74 28.21 34.66
N ALA A 42 8.10 29.07 33.86
CA ALA A 42 8.26 30.52 33.94
C ALA A 42 7.80 31.10 35.30
N ARG A 43 6.93 30.38 36.03
CA ARG A 43 6.50 30.71 37.40
C ARG A 43 7.42 30.16 38.49
N GLY A 44 8.57 29.59 38.10
CA GLY A 44 9.60 29.12 39.03
C GLY A 44 9.40 27.68 39.52
N THR A 45 8.50 26.89 38.91
CA THR A 45 8.42 25.45 39.20
C THR A 45 9.53 24.67 38.52
N THR A 46 9.91 23.54 39.12
CA THR A 46 10.87 22.63 38.49
C THR A 46 10.23 21.94 37.28
N GLN A 47 11.05 21.52 36.31
CA GLN A 47 10.56 20.85 35.10
C GLN A 47 9.73 19.58 35.39
N GLN A 48 10.07 18.83 36.45
CA GLN A 48 9.34 17.63 36.85
C GLN A 48 7.97 17.99 37.46
N GLN A 49 7.94 18.95 38.38
CA GLN A 49 6.67 19.45 38.96
C GLN A 49 5.75 20.04 37.89
N ALA A 50 6.30 20.79 36.93
CA ALA A 50 5.54 21.34 35.81
C ALA A 50 4.92 20.22 34.94
N GLN A 51 5.65 19.13 34.69
CA GLN A 51 5.12 17.97 33.97
C GLN A 51 3.99 17.28 34.75
N ASP A 52 4.19 17.02 36.04
CA ASP A 52 3.19 16.37 36.90
C ASP A 52 1.92 17.21 37.01
N PHE A 53 2.07 18.53 37.14
CA PHE A 53 0.95 19.47 37.20
C PHE A 53 0.22 19.54 35.86
N ALA A 54 0.94 19.60 34.74
CA ALA A 54 0.35 19.60 33.41
C ALA A 54 -0.43 18.30 33.11
N MET A 55 0.08 17.14 33.53
CA MET A 55 -0.65 15.86 33.43
C MET A 55 -1.90 15.86 34.30
N THR A 56 -1.81 16.35 35.54
CA THR A 56 -2.96 16.41 36.46
C THR A 56 -4.08 17.31 35.91
N GLN A 57 -3.72 18.42 35.25
CA GLN A 57 -4.70 19.30 34.62
C GLN A 57 -5.36 18.73 33.37
N LEU A 58 -4.80 17.69 32.76
CA LEU A 58 -5.42 17.00 31.63
C LEU A 58 -6.71 16.28 32.05
N GLY A 59 -6.88 16.02 33.35
CA GLY A 59 -8.07 15.42 33.94
C GLY A 59 -8.07 13.90 33.89
N ASP A 60 -9.27 13.31 33.89
CA ASP A 60 -9.44 11.86 33.76
C ASP A 60 -9.08 11.40 32.33
N PRO A 61 -8.06 10.54 32.17
CA PRO A 61 -7.66 10.01 30.86
C PRO A 61 -8.79 9.31 30.10
N GLU A 62 -9.69 8.64 30.81
CA GLU A 62 -10.80 7.90 30.21
C GLU A 62 -11.86 8.84 29.65
N ALA A 63 -12.19 9.91 30.38
CA ALA A 63 -13.08 10.98 29.92
C ALA A 63 -12.51 11.68 28.68
N LEU A 64 -11.23 12.10 28.73
CA LEU A 64 -10.57 12.74 27.58
C LEU A 64 -10.53 11.82 26.36
N ARG A 65 -10.26 10.52 26.56
CA ARG A 65 -10.31 9.54 25.47
C ARG A 65 -11.70 9.48 24.82
N ASN A 66 -12.76 9.49 25.62
CA ASN A 66 -14.13 9.48 25.11
C ASN A 66 -14.45 10.75 24.32
N ASP A 67 -14.00 11.91 24.81
CA ASP A 67 -14.15 13.20 24.10
C ASP A 67 -13.40 13.18 22.77
N LEU A 68 -12.14 12.74 22.77
CA LEU A 68 -11.35 12.60 21.54
C LEU A 68 -11.98 11.60 20.57
N GLN A 69 -12.49 10.47 21.07
CA GLN A 69 -13.19 9.48 20.25
C GLN A 69 -14.47 10.05 19.64
N ALA A 70 -15.17 10.94 20.34
CA ALA A 70 -16.37 11.62 19.84
C ALA A 70 -16.05 12.60 18.69
N THR A 71 -14.83 13.16 18.64
CA THR A 71 -14.38 13.98 17.50
C THR A 71 -14.12 13.18 16.22
N VAL A 72 -14.05 11.84 16.31
CA VAL A 72 -13.79 10.99 15.14
C VAL A 72 -15.09 10.81 14.33
N PRO A 73 -15.08 11.09 13.01
CA PRO A 73 -16.23 10.86 12.14
C PRO A 73 -16.77 9.43 12.28
N PHE A 74 -18.09 9.28 12.25
CA PHE A 74 -18.74 7.98 12.47
C PHE A 74 -18.28 6.91 11.45
N LEU A 75 -18.15 7.28 10.17
CA LEU A 75 -17.65 6.36 9.12
C LEU A 75 -16.22 5.89 9.41
N GLU A 76 -15.36 6.78 9.88
CA GLU A 76 -14.00 6.44 10.31
C GLU A 76 -14.08 5.47 11.52
N ARG A 77 -14.86 5.81 12.56
CA ARG A 77 -15.06 4.91 13.71
C ARG A 77 -15.51 3.51 13.32
N MET A 78 -16.41 3.38 12.34
CA MET A 78 -16.89 2.10 11.82
C MET A 78 -15.81 1.34 11.06
N LEU A 79 -15.06 1.98 10.17
CA LEU A 79 -13.97 1.36 9.41
C LEU A 79 -12.85 0.83 10.32
N PHE A 80 -12.66 1.46 11.48
CA PHE A 80 -11.68 1.07 12.50
C PHE A 80 -12.27 0.21 13.64
N VAL A 81 -13.52 -0.27 13.54
CA VAL A 81 -13.99 -1.35 14.43
C VAL A 81 -13.16 -2.57 14.10
N LYS A 82 -12.48 -3.15 15.09
CA LYS A 82 -11.77 -4.43 14.98
C LYS A 82 -12.76 -5.52 14.56
N LEU A 83 -13.03 -5.64 13.26
CA LEU A 83 -13.70 -6.78 12.69
C LEU A 83 -12.71 -7.95 12.73
N PRO A 84 -13.16 -9.18 13.01
CA PRO A 84 -12.31 -10.37 13.01
C PRO A 84 -11.68 -10.65 11.62
N PHE A 85 -12.19 -10.00 10.57
CA PHE A 85 -11.68 -10.03 9.22
C PHE A 85 -11.17 -8.61 8.91
N ALA A 86 -9.85 -8.45 8.95
CA ALA A 86 -9.04 -7.28 8.59
C ALA A 86 -9.81 -6.00 8.20
N THR A 87 -9.77 -4.97 9.04
CA THR A 87 -10.25 -3.64 8.67
C THR A 87 -9.50 -3.15 7.43
N LEU A 88 -10.18 -2.47 6.52
CA LEU A 88 -9.55 -1.88 5.33
C LEU A 88 -8.39 -0.97 5.72
N ASP A 89 -8.43 -0.33 6.89
CA ASP A 89 -7.29 0.42 7.40
C ASP A 89 -6.20 -0.44 8.06
N SER A 90 -6.45 -1.67 8.55
CA SER A 90 -5.33 -2.56 8.94
C SER A 90 -4.53 -3.04 7.72
N TRP A 91 -5.08 -2.90 6.51
CA TRP A 91 -4.30 -3.08 5.28
C TRP A 91 -3.34 -1.89 5.04
N PHE A 92 -3.59 -0.74 5.67
CA PHE A 92 -2.84 0.51 5.46
C PHE A 92 -2.09 1.00 6.69
N ASP A 93 -2.44 0.59 7.90
CA ASP A 93 -1.74 0.87 9.15
C ASP A 93 -0.82 -0.31 9.47
N ARG A 94 0.47 -0.04 9.40
CA ARG A 94 1.52 -0.98 9.78
C ARG A 94 1.38 -1.31 11.27
N SER A 95 1.18 -2.58 11.62
CA SER A 95 1.23 -2.98 13.03
C SER A 95 2.62 -2.69 13.61
N HIS A 96 2.67 -2.29 14.87
CA HIS A 96 3.90 -1.81 15.51
C HIS A 96 4.98 -2.89 15.63
N ASP A 97 4.57 -4.16 15.64
CA ASP A 97 5.42 -5.35 15.65
C ASP A 97 5.74 -5.86 14.25
N GLU A 98 5.11 -5.27 13.23
CA GLU A 98 5.21 -5.72 11.86
C GLU A 98 6.41 -5.06 11.17
N SER A 99 7.29 -5.91 10.65
CA SER A 99 8.44 -5.44 9.88
C SER A 99 7.96 -4.60 8.69
N ALA A 100 8.65 -3.49 8.40
CA ALA A 100 8.34 -2.60 7.27
C ALA A 100 8.17 -3.37 5.95
N ILE A 101 8.94 -4.44 5.82
CA ILE A 101 8.96 -5.34 4.67
C ILE A 101 7.66 -6.14 4.58
N HIS A 102 7.16 -6.72 5.68
CA HIS A 102 5.92 -7.50 5.65
C HIS A 102 4.73 -6.63 5.27
N PHE A 103 4.66 -5.41 5.80
CA PHE A 103 3.62 -4.44 5.45
C PHE A 103 3.65 -4.07 3.95
N VAL A 104 4.83 -3.74 3.41
CA VAL A 104 4.98 -3.45 1.97
C VAL A 104 4.64 -4.69 1.12
N LEU A 105 5.01 -5.89 1.58
CA LEU A 105 4.81 -7.14 0.87
C LEU A 105 3.33 -7.50 0.76
N VAL A 106 2.62 -7.61 1.89
CA VAL A 106 1.19 -7.96 1.93
C VAL A 106 0.39 -6.99 1.07
N ARG A 107 0.73 -5.70 1.14
CA ARG A 107 0.06 -4.66 0.40
C ARG A 107 0.37 -4.69 -1.09
N THR A 108 1.62 -4.97 -1.47
CA THR A 108 2.00 -5.13 -2.89
C THR A 108 1.28 -6.34 -3.48
N ILE A 109 1.21 -7.47 -2.76
CA ILE A 109 0.48 -8.67 -3.18
C ILE A 109 -1.01 -8.36 -3.37
N CYS A 110 -1.65 -7.70 -2.39
CA CYS A 110 -3.06 -7.35 -2.46
C CYS A 110 -3.38 -6.42 -3.63
N MET A 111 -2.57 -5.37 -3.84
CA MET A 111 -2.75 -4.43 -4.96
C MET A 111 -2.51 -5.11 -6.31
N THR A 112 -1.55 -6.04 -6.38
CA THR A 112 -1.29 -6.82 -7.60
C THR A 112 -2.46 -7.76 -7.89
N MET A 113 -2.98 -8.48 -6.88
CA MET A 113 -4.17 -9.32 -7.04
C MET A 113 -5.39 -8.51 -7.48
N PHE A 114 -5.61 -7.33 -6.89
CA PHE A 114 -6.70 -6.44 -7.29
C PHE A 114 -6.57 -5.97 -8.73
N ALA A 115 -5.35 -5.59 -9.15
CA ALA A 115 -5.08 -5.19 -10.53
C ALA A 115 -5.33 -6.35 -11.52
N VAL A 116 -4.89 -7.57 -11.20
CA VAL A 116 -5.16 -8.78 -12.01
C VAL A 116 -6.66 -9.03 -12.13
N LEU A 117 -7.41 -8.90 -11.03
CA LEU A 117 -8.85 -9.10 -11.01
C LEU A 117 -9.59 -8.03 -11.82
N LEU A 118 -9.14 -6.77 -11.76
CA LEU A 118 -9.67 -5.67 -12.58
C LEU A 118 -9.41 -5.91 -14.07
N ILE A 119 -8.20 -6.34 -14.44
CA ILE A 119 -7.85 -6.67 -15.84
C ILE A 119 -8.73 -7.83 -16.33
N ALA A 120 -8.91 -8.88 -15.52
CA ALA A 120 -9.79 -9.99 -15.86
C ALA A 120 -11.25 -9.54 -16.04
N LEU A 121 -11.73 -8.62 -15.18
CA LEU A 121 -13.08 -8.06 -15.31
C LEU A 121 -13.25 -7.25 -16.59
N LEU A 122 -12.29 -6.35 -16.90
CA LEU A 122 -12.32 -5.55 -18.13
C LEU A 122 -12.30 -6.44 -19.37
N PHE A 123 -11.53 -7.52 -19.33
CA PHE A 123 -11.51 -8.53 -20.39
C PHE A 123 -12.87 -9.20 -20.58
N VAL A 124 -13.50 -9.65 -19.48
CA VAL A 124 -14.84 -10.25 -19.52
C VAL A 124 -15.88 -9.27 -20.07
N ILE A 125 -15.77 -7.98 -19.76
CA ILE A 125 -16.69 -6.95 -20.30
C ILE A 125 -16.50 -6.79 -21.81
N ASP A 126 -15.26 -6.69 -22.27
CA ASP A 126 -14.95 -6.41 -23.69
C ASP A 126 -15.24 -7.63 -24.59
N HIS A 127 -14.89 -8.84 -24.12
CA HIS A 127 -14.98 -10.06 -24.91
C HIS A 127 -16.20 -10.93 -24.56
N GLY A 128 -16.91 -10.62 -23.47
CA GLY A 128 -18.11 -11.32 -23.01
C GLY A 128 -19.21 -11.42 -24.07
N PRO A 129 -19.55 -10.33 -24.79
CA PRO A 129 -20.56 -10.39 -25.85
C PRO A 129 -20.22 -11.37 -26.97
N ALA A 130 -18.96 -11.42 -27.39
CA ALA A 130 -18.48 -12.33 -28.43
C ALA A 130 -18.51 -13.81 -27.96
N LEU A 131 -18.18 -14.05 -26.68
CA LEU A 131 -18.32 -15.38 -26.07
C LEU A 131 -19.79 -15.81 -26.03
N VAL A 132 -20.69 -14.94 -25.59
CA VAL A 132 -22.13 -15.23 -25.50
C VAL A 132 -22.75 -15.47 -26.88
N SER A 133 -22.39 -14.67 -27.89
CA SER A 133 -22.88 -14.85 -29.26
C SER A 133 -22.37 -16.13 -29.92
N GLY A 134 -21.14 -16.57 -29.60
CA GLY A 134 -20.63 -17.87 -30.03
C GLY A 134 -21.49 -19.02 -29.50
N PHE A 135 -21.83 -19.00 -28.22
CA PHE A 135 -22.70 -20.02 -27.62
C PHE A 135 -24.15 -20.01 -28.14
N ALA A 136 -24.64 -18.89 -28.66
CA ALA A 136 -25.99 -18.77 -29.21
C ALA A 136 -26.17 -19.44 -30.59
N GLY A 137 -25.08 -19.92 -31.23
CA GLY A 137 -25.17 -20.78 -32.42
C GLY A 137 -25.53 -20.07 -33.73
N GLU A 138 -25.52 -18.74 -33.79
CA GLU A 138 -25.88 -17.97 -34.99
C GLU A 138 -24.71 -17.72 -35.96
N HIS A 139 -23.47 -18.07 -35.59
CA HIS A 139 -22.29 -17.94 -36.48
C HIS A 139 -21.55 -19.27 -36.58
N GLU A 140 -21.18 -19.68 -37.80
CA GLU A 140 -20.34 -20.85 -38.05
C GLU A 140 -19.02 -20.70 -37.29
N TRP A 141 -18.78 -21.61 -36.35
CA TRP A 141 -17.58 -21.67 -35.49
C TRP A 141 -16.24 -21.77 -36.24
N HIS A 142 -16.25 -21.80 -37.57
CA HIS A 142 -15.05 -21.94 -38.39
C HIS A 142 -14.21 -20.66 -38.48
N ASP A 143 -14.76 -19.49 -38.17
CA ASP A 143 -14.02 -18.22 -38.26
C ASP A 143 -13.57 -17.62 -36.92
N LEU A 144 -13.94 -18.20 -35.76
CA LEU A 144 -13.73 -17.52 -34.45
C LEU A 144 -12.74 -18.09 -33.40
N PRO A 145 -12.37 -19.39 -33.24
CA PRO A 145 -11.84 -19.80 -31.92
C PRO A 145 -10.36 -20.23 -31.82
N THR A 146 -9.45 -19.77 -32.69
CA THR A 146 -7.99 -19.89 -32.40
C THR A 146 -7.34 -18.58 -31.93
N GLN A 147 -7.96 -17.42 -32.20
CA GLN A 147 -7.41 -16.12 -31.80
C GLN A 147 -7.84 -15.70 -30.38
N CYS A 148 -9.00 -16.16 -29.89
CA CYS A 148 -9.47 -15.78 -28.55
C CYS A 148 -8.79 -16.55 -27.41
N SER A 149 -8.27 -17.76 -27.67
CA SER A 149 -7.67 -18.61 -26.63
C SER A 149 -6.22 -18.24 -26.30
N SER A 150 -5.43 -17.74 -27.26
CA SER A 150 -4.07 -17.21 -27.02
C SER A 150 -4.10 -15.89 -26.25
N LEU A 151 -5.04 -15.00 -26.57
CA LEU A 151 -5.23 -13.70 -25.92
C LEU A 151 -5.70 -13.81 -24.46
N LEU A 152 -6.37 -14.90 -24.08
CA LEU A 152 -6.79 -15.20 -22.69
C LEU A 152 -5.67 -15.83 -21.84
N LEU A 153 -4.86 -16.69 -22.45
CA LEU A 153 -3.77 -17.39 -21.77
C LEU A 153 -2.63 -16.44 -21.43
N MET A 154 -2.35 -15.46 -22.29
CA MET A 154 -1.23 -14.54 -22.07
C MET A 154 -1.38 -13.76 -20.76
N PRO A 155 -2.43 -12.96 -20.51
CA PRO A 155 -2.60 -12.20 -19.26
C PRO A 155 -2.54 -13.08 -18.00
N CYS A 156 -3.10 -14.29 -18.06
CA CYS A 156 -3.06 -15.25 -16.96
C CYS A 156 -1.64 -15.76 -16.69
N LEU A 157 -0.88 -16.09 -17.74
CA LEU A 157 0.53 -16.48 -17.64
C LEU A 157 1.41 -15.30 -17.21
N ILE A 158 1.04 -14.06 -17.57
CA ILE A 158 1.69 -12.82 -17.08
C ILE A 158 1.50 -12.65 -15.58
N GLY A 159 0.25 -12.74 -15.13
CA GLY A 159 -0.10 -12.66 -13.71
C GLY A 159 0.60 -13.76 -12.90
N LEU A 160 0.62 -14.99 -13.42
CA LEU A 160 1.26 -16.13 -12.79
C LEU A 160 2.79 -15.99 -12.75
N GLY A 161 3.41 -15.54 -13.85
CA GLY A 161 4.86 -15.32 -13.93
C GLY A 161 5.34 -14.22 -12.98
N ALA A 162 4.61 -13.09 -12.92
CA ALA A 162 4.89 -12.02 -11.97
C ALA A 162 4.73 -12.48 -10.52
N PHE A 163 3.70 -13.29 -10.23
CA PHE A 163 3.48 -13.89 -8.92
C PHE A 163 4.62 -14.85 -8.52
N ILE A 164 5.01 -15.78 -9.41
CA ILE A 164 6.09 -16.75 -9.16
C ILE A 164 7.44 -16.04 -8.98
N ALA A 165 7.76 -15.04 -9.81
CA ALA A 165 8.99 -14.26 -9.68
C ALA A 165 9.06 -13.51 -8.35
N HIS A 166 7.91 -12.97 -7.89
CA HIS A 166 7.81 -12.30 -6.59
C HIS A 166 8.03 -13.27 -5.42
N VAL A 167 7.39 -14.45 -5.46
CA VAL A 167 7.58 -15.52 -4.47
C VAL A 167 9.02 -16.04 -4.47
N LEU A 168 9.67 -16.20 -5.63
CA LEU A 168 11.05 -16.68 -5.72
C LEU A 168 12.07 -15.70 -5.13
N VAL A 169 11.90 -14.39 -5.35
CA VAL A 169 12.72 -13.36 -4.69
C VAL A 169 12.57 -13.42 -3.17
N GLU A 170 11.40 -13.83 -2.67
CA GLU A 170 11.12 -13.98 -1.25
C GLU A 170 11.71 -15.28 -0.66
N VAL A 171 11.53 -16.42 -1.34
CA VAL A 171 11.96 -17.75 -0.91
C VAL A 171 13.48 -17.92 -0.96
N THR A 172 14.16 -17.29 -1.94
CA THR A 172 15.63 -17.39 -2.09
C THR A 172 16.43 -16.65 -1.02
N GLY A 173 15.76 -16.07 0.00
CA GLY A 173 16.45 -15.67 1.23
C GLY A 173 17.22 -14.36 1.12
N LEU A 174 16.97 -13.53 0.09
CA LEU A 174 17.41 -12.12 0.06
C LEU A 174 17.02 -11.42 1.38
N ARG A 175 15.89 -11.82 1.99
CA ARG A 175 15.36 -11.45 3.31
C ARG A 175 16.39 -11.46 4.46
N ARG A 176 17.34 -12.41 4.51
CA ARG A 176 18.27 -12.56 5.65
C ARG A 176 19.44 -11.57 5.64
N ASN A 177 19.84 -11.07 4.47
CA ASN A 177 20.90 -10.06 4.38
C ASN A 177 20.37 -8.62 4.48
N LEU A 178 19.05 -8.43 4.36
CA LEU A 178 18.42 -7.10 4.26
C LEU A 178 18.19 -6.41 5.62
N SER A 179 18.09 -7.14 6.73
CA SER A 179 17.81 -6.59 8.07
C SER A 179 18.99 -5.86 8.72
N LYS A 180 20.19 -5.94 8.14
CA LYS A 180 21.43 -5.37 8.71
C LYS A 180 21.80 -3.97 8.20
N MET A 181 20.99 -3.32 7.35
CA MET A 181 21.40 -2.08 6.67
C MET A 181 20.48 -0.89 6.93
N HIS A 182 21.11 0.28 7.15
CA HIS A 182 20.54 1.59 7.49
C HIS A 182 19.45 2.12 6.52
N SER A 183 18.65 3.09 7.00
CA SER A 183 17.46 3.71 6.38
C SER A 183 17.61 4.18 4.92
N ALA A 184 18.79 4.61 4.49
CA ALA A 184 19.04 4.98 3.08
C ALA A 184 18.88 3.78 2.11
N GLY A 185 19.04 2.55 2.60
CA GLY A 185 18.86 1.34 1.81
C GLY A 185 17.40 1.00 1.50
N LEU A 186 16.45 1.44 2.32
CA LEU A 186 15.02 1.09 2.14
C LEU A 186 14.45 1.74 0.87
N PHE A 187 14.81 3.01 0.61
CA PHE A 187 14.38 3.75 -0.57
C PHE A 187 14.89 3.12 -1.88
N LEU A 188 16.20 2.85 -1.97
CA LEU A 188 16.78 2.18 -3.13
C LEU A 188 16.17 0.79 -3.38
N ARG A 189 15.75 0.09 -2.31
CA ARG A 189 15.18 -1.26 -2.41
C ARG A 189 13.73 -1.28 -2.86
N VAL A 190 12.92 -0.32 -2.42
CA VAL A 190 11.55 -0.16 -2.94
C VAL A 190 11.61 0.18 -4.43
N ILE A 191 12.55 1.05 -4.83
CA ILE A 191 12.80 1.35 -6.24
C ILE A 191 13.27 0.10 -6.98
N SER A 192 14.22 -0.67 -6.46
CA SER A 192 14.74 -1.87 -7.14
C SER A 192 13.70 -2.98 -7.27
N LEU A 193 12.86 -3.18 -6.24
CA LEU A 193 11.82 -4.21 -6.24
C LEU A 193 10.74 -3.88 -7.26
N ASN A 194 10.30 -2.62 -7.30
CA ASN A 194 9.33 -2.20 -8.29
C ASN A 194 9.93 -2.12 -9.69
N ALA A 195 11.20 -1.68 -9.85
CA ALA A 195 12.00 -1.81 -11.09
C ALA A 195 11.97 -3.22 -11.63
N PHE A 196 12.22 -4.19 -10.76
CA PHE A 196 12.17 -5.59 -11.11
C PHE A 196 10.77 -6.02 -11.56
N ILE A 197 9.70 -5.68 -10.82
CA ILE A 197 8.31 -5.99 -11.20
C ILE A 197 7.94 -5.35 -12.54
N GLY A 198 8.29 -4.08 -12.74
CA GLY A 198 8.03 -3.35 -13.98
C GLY A 198 8.73 -3.99 -15.18
N VAL A 199 10.01 -4.36 -15.03
CA VAL A 199 10.78 -5.07 -16.05
C VAL A 199 10.18 -6.44 -16.34
N GLN A 200 9.75 -7.19 -15.32
CA GLN A 200 9.10 -8.49 -15.51
C GLN A 200 7.77 -8.36 -16.28
N LEU A 201 6.91 -7.41 -15.92
CA LEU A 201 5.66 -7.15 -16.66
C LEU A 201 5.95 -6.76 -18.11
N LEU A 202 6.98 -5.95 -18.35
CA LEU A 202 7.43 -5.59 -19.70
C LEU A 202 7.89 -6.83 -20.47
N ILE A 203 8.75 -7.67 -19.88
CA ILE A 203 9.24 -8.90 -20.51
C ILE A 203 8.08 -9.81 -20.87
N ILE A 204 7.09 -9.99 -19.98
CA ILE A 204 6.01 -10.92 -20.27
C ILE A 204 5.05 -10.35 -21.32
N VAL A 205 4.70 -9.06 -21.25
CA VAL A 205 3.80 -8.43 -22.23
C VAL A 205 4.45 -8.45 -23.62
N PHE A 206 5.69 -8.01 -23.73
CA PHE A 206 6.40 -7.98 -25.00
C PHE A 206 6.81 -9.37 -25.48
N GLY A 207 7.20 -10.27 -24.58
CA GLY A 207 7.54 -11.64 -24.92
C GLY A 207 6.33 -12.42 -25.44
N GLY A 208 5.17 -12.24 -24.82
CA GLY A 208 3.93 -12.88 -25.26
C GLY A 208 3.49 -12.41 -26.64
N LEU A 209 3.50 -11.10 -26.86
CA LEU A 209 3.16 -10.52 -28.15
C LEU A 209 4.19 -10.83 -29.24
N PHE A 210 5.47 -11.01 -28.89
CA PHE A 210 6.52 -11.41 -29.82
C PHE A 210 6.36 -12.87 -30.28
N VAL A 211 6.03 -13.79 -29.36
CA VAL A 211 5.73 -15.19 -29.71
C VAL A 211 4.50 -15.28 -30.60
N GLU A 212 3.45 -14.49 -30.31
CA GLU A 212 2.25 -14.43 -31.14
C GLU A 212 2.56 -13.87 -32.53
N TYR A 213 3.39 -12.83 -32.62
CA TYR A 213 3.85 -12.29 -33.91
C TYR A 213 4.60 -13.34 -34.76
N LEU A 214 5.47 -14.14 -34.14
CA LEU A 214 6.25 -15.17 -34.85
C LEU A 214 5.40 -16.36 -35.33
N THR A 215 4.28 -16.61 -34.68
CA THR A 215 3.42 -17.78 -34.95
C THR A 215 2.16 -17.44 -35.74
N ALA A 216 1.80 -16.15 -35.83
CA ALA A 216 0.63 -15.68 -36.54
C ALA A 216 0.80 -15.73 -38.08
N PRO A 217 -0.25 -16.11 -38.83
CA PRO A 217 -0.25 -15.98 -40.28
C PRO A 217 -0.09 -14.50 -40.70
N PRO A 218 0.49 -14.21 -41.87
CA PRO A 218 0.95 -12.87 -42.25
C PRO A 218 -0.16 -11.79 -42.24
N ARG A 219 -1.43 -12.17 -42.46
CA ARG A 219 -2.56 -11.24 -42.36
C ARG A 219 -2.88 -10.85 -40.90
N VAL A 220 -2.68 -11.76 -39.97
CA VAL A 220 -2.89 -11.56 -38.53
C VAL A 220 -1.72 -10.78 -37.93
N ALA A 221 -0.49 -11.03 -38.40
CA ALA A 221 0.70 -10.31 -37.97
C ALA A 221 0.58 -8.79 -38.08
N ALA A 222 -0.10 -8.27 -39.11
CA ALA A 222 -0.35 -6.84 -39.28
C ALA A 222 -1.30 -6.27 -38.20
N VAL A 223 -2.36 -7.01 -37.86
CA VAL A 223 -3.31 -6.65 -36.79
C VAL A 223 -2.63 -6.74 -35.43
N THR A 224 -1.83 -7.78 -35.19
CA THR A 224 -1.04 -7.96 -33.95
C THR A 224 -0.02 -6.83 -33.78
N LEU A 225 0.67 -6.41 -34.84
CA LEU A 225 1.59 -5.26 -34.79
C LEU A 225 0.88 -3.94 -34.48
N TYR A 226 -0.32 -3.74 -35.02
CA TYR A 226 -1.12 -2.55 -34.73
C TYR A 226 -1.63 -2.54 -33.28
N ALA A 227 -2.10 -3.68 -32.79
CA ALA A 227 -2.51 -3.87 -31.40
C ALA A 227 -1.32 -3.68 -30.44
N LEU A 228 -0.16 -4.27 -30.74
CA LEU A 228 1.10 -4.08 -30.01
C LEU A 228 1.48 -2.61 -29.94
N GLY A 229 1.43 -1.89 -31.07
CA GLY A 229 1.73 -0.46 -31.12
C GLY A 229 0.78 0.36 -30.24
N SER A 230 -0.51 -0.01 -30.21
CA SER A 230 -1.53 0.68 -29.41
C SER A 230 -1.36 0.41 -27.92
N VAL A 231 -1.14 -0.85 -27.53
CA VAL A 231 -0.84 -1.23 -26.14
C VAL A 231 0.46 -0.57 -25.68
N ALA A 232 1.53 -0.61 -26.48
CA ALA A 232 2.80 0.01 -26.13
C ALA A 232 2.67 1.54 -25.91
N ARG A 233 1.89 2.24 -26.73
CA ARG A 233 1.63 3.69 -26.58
C ARG A 233 0.91 4.04 -25.27
N ILE A 234 0.12 3.13 -24.71
CA ILE A 234 -0.60 3.35 -23.44
C ILE A 234 0.25 2.87 -22.25
N LEU A 235 0.81 1.66 -22.37
CA LEU A 235 1.50 1.00 -21.28
C LEU A 235 2.85 1.65 -20.96
N ILE A 236 3.62 2.06 -21.97
CA ILE A 236 4.94 2.68 -21.76
C ILE A 236 4.81 3.98 -20.95
N PRO A 237 3.96 4.97 -21.32
CA PRO A 237 3.79 6.16 -20.51
C PRO A 237 3.24 5.88 -19.11
N ALA A 238 2.33 4.92 -18.96
CA ALA A 238 1.77 4.56 -17.65
C ALA A 238 2.84 3.96 -16.73
N VAL A 239 3.66 3.03 -17.24
CA VAL A 239 4.80 2.45 -16.52
C VAL A 239 5.81 3.55 -16.19
N VAL A 240 6.22 4.35 -17.18
CA VAL A 240 7.17 5.46 -16.98
C VAL A 240 6.65 6.44 -15.94
N PHE A 241 5.37 6.83 -15.98
CA PHE A 241 4.76 7.72 -15.00
C PHE A 241 4.74 7.11 -13.60
N SER A 242 4.35 5.83 -13.48
CA SER A 242 4.37 5.11 -12.21
C SER A 242 5.78 5.05 -11.61
N PHE A 243 6.81 4.88 -12.44
CA PHE A 243 8.21 4.84 -12.01
C PHE A 243 8.79 6.19 -11.64
N VAL A 244 8.60 7.19 -12.51
CA VAL A 244 9.23 8.51 -12.37
C VAL A 244 8.50 9.34 -11.31
N VAL A 245 7.18 9.22 -11.22
CA VAL A 245 6.35 10.05 -10.33
C VAL A 245 5.79 9.23 -9.18
N GLY A 246 5.14 8.11 -9.48
CA GLY A 246 4.44 7.30 -8.48
C GLY A 246 5.37 6.77 -7.38
N MET A 247 6.53 6.22 -7.76
CA MET A 247 7.45 5.62 -6.80
C MET A 247 8.17 6.63 -5.90
N PRO A 248 8.79 7.71 -6.43
CA PRO A 248 9.41 8.71 -5.56
C PRO A 248 8.39 9.36 -4.64
N PHE A 249 7.17 9.60 -5.12
CA PHE A 249 6.10 10.17 -4.30
C PHE A 249 5.67 9.22 -3.17
N THR A 250 5.35 7.95 -3.47
CA THR A 250 4.95 6.98 -2.45
C THR A 250 6.07 6.71 -1.46
N ALA A 251 7.31 6.59 -1.93
CA ALA A 251 8.47 6.42 -1.07
C ALA A 251 8.72 7.65 -0.19
N TRP A 252 8.58 8.88 -0.72
CA TRP A 252 8.68 10.11 0.06
C TRP A 252 7.60 10.20 1.14
N VAL A 253 6.35 9.89 0.79
CA VAL A 253 5.24 9.84 1.76
C VAL A 253 5.53 8.82 2.85
N MET A 254 6.01 7.62 2.49
CA MET A 254 6.34 6.59 3.47
C MET A 254 7.51 6.98 4.38
N VAL A 255 8.56 7.62 3.85
CA VAL A 255 9.68 8.12 4.67
C VAL A 255 9.20 9.18 5.65
N LYS A 256 8.42 10.16 5.17
CA LYS A 256 7.85 11.23 6.00
C LYS A 256 6.91 10.70 7.09
N GLU A 257 6.10 9.70 6.78
CA GLU A 257 5.24 9.05 7.79
C GLU A 257 6.06 8.22 8.76
N HIS A 258 7.04 7.46 8.27
CA HIS A 258 7.89 6.63 9.12
C HIS A 258 8.63 7.47 10.16
N GLU A 259 9.25 8.59 9.75
CA GLU A 259 9.93 9.51 10.68
C GLU A 259 8.99 10.05 11.78
N ARG A 260 7.71 10.27 11.46
CA ARG A 260 6.72 10.70 12.47
C ARG A 260 6.33 9.56 13.40
N TYR A 261 6.07 8.37 12.87
CA TYR A 261 5.70 7.21 13.69
C TYR A 261 6.86 6.73 14.57
N GLU A 262 8.10 6.77 14.08
CA GLU A 262 9.28 6.31 14.83
C GLU A 262 9.55 7.13 16.10
N LYS A 263 9.04 8.36 16.17
CA LYS A 263 9.13 9.20 17.38
C LYS A 263 8.21 8.73 18.50
N TRP A 264 6.99 8.33 18.15
CA TRP A 264 5.97 7.87 19.11
C TRP A 264 6.13 6.39 19.43
N GLY A 265 6.54 5.61 18.44
CA GLY A 265 6.64 4.17 18.53
C GLY A 265 7.83 3.62 19.31
N ARG A 266 8.84 4.45 19.61
CA ARG A 266 9.98 4.08 20.46
C ARG A 266 9.70 4.20 21.95
N LEU A 267 8.56 4.77 22.32
CA LEU A 267 8.18 4.96 23.71
C LEU A 267 7.81 3.60 24.30
N LYS A 268 8.58 3.15 25.30
CA LYS A 268 8.21 1.96 26.09
C LYS A 268 7.03 2.35 26.98
N ILE A 269 5.88 1.79 26.68
CA ILE A 269 4.69 1.92 27.52
C ILE A 269 4.68 0.65 28.38
N ASP A 270 5.00 0.80 29.65
CA ASP A 270 4.79 -0.28 30.62
C ASP A 270 3.26 -0.40 30.81
N GLU A 271 2.69 -1.52 30.36
CA GLU A 271 1.25 -1.83 30.46
C GLU A 271 0.85 -2.20 31.89
#